data_AF-A0A973D195-F1
#
_entry.id   AF-A0A973D195-F1
#
_cell.length_a   1.000
_cell.length_b   1.000
_cell.length_c   1.000
_cell.angle_alpha   90.00
_cell.angle_beta   90.00
_cell.angle_gamma   90.00
#
_symmetry.space_group_name_H-M   'P 1'
#
loop_
_entity.id
_entity.type
_entity.pdbx_description
1 polymer ?
#
loop_
_entity_poly.entity_id
_entity_poly.type
_entity_poly.pdbx_seq_one_letter_code
_entity_poly.pdbx_strand_id
1 'polypeptide(L)'
;MSLYTEYLEEIEVRKNDLGLNPKPIDSAELISEIIAQIKDTGNEYREGSLNFFIYNTLPGTTPAAVVKAAFLKDIVLGNETVAEISAEFALEQLSHMKGGPSVEALLDIALSDDANNAAAGEVLKSQVFLYNADTARLADAFKAGNAIAKDILESYSKAEFFTKLDDIPEQIKVITYIAAEGDISTDLLSPGNQSHSRADRELHGQCMITPEAQQEIKKMGEDNPDAKVMLIAEKGTMGVGSSRMSGVNNVALWAGEKTSPYIPFINNRPVVAGTNGIAPIFLTTVGVTGGIGLDLKNWVKKTDANGEIVRDANGDPVLEEAYSVATGTVLTIDTKAKKLLDSEGNVLSDVSDAFTPQKVEFMKAGGSYAVTFGKKIQTFAAETLGVEAPVVYAASKEISNEGQGL
;
A
#
# COMPACT_ATOMS: atom_id res chain seq x y z
N MET A 1 26.37 -18.51 -19.72
CA MET A 1 26.56 -17.61 -18.58
C MET A 1 25.55 -18.05 -17.52
N SER A 2 25.83 -17.89 -16.23
CA SER A 2 24.85 -18.25 -15.18
C SER A 2 23.77 -17.17 -15.11
N LEU A 3 22.55 -17.49 -14.67
CA LEU A 3 21.48 -16.48 -14.59
C LEU A 3 21.87 -15.38 -13.61
N TYR A 4 22.61 -15.72 -12.55
CA TYR A 4 23.11 -14.76 -11.59
C TYR A 4 24.11 -13.78 -12.23
N THR A 5 25.06 -14.27 -13.03
CA THR A 5 26.01 -13.39 -13.74
C THR A 5 25.32 -12.51 -14.78
N GLU A 6 24.31 -13.02 -15.50
CA GLU A 6 23.48 -12.20 -16.41
C GLU A 6 22.71 -11.12 -15.63
N TYR A 7 22.23 -11.45 -14.43
CA TYR A 7 21.57 -10.50 -13.54
C TYR A 7 22.53 -9.42 -13.02
N LEU A 8 23.78 -9.76 -12.69
CA LEU A 8 24.81 -8.76 -12.34
C LEU A 8 25.12 -7.82 -13.52
N GLU A 9 25.20 -8.34 -14.74
CA GLU A 9 25.35 -7.51 -15.93
C GLU A 9 24.13 -6.58 -16.14
N GLU A 10 22.91 -7.08 -15.94
CA GLU A 10 21.69 -6.26 -15.98
C GLU A 10 21.75 -5.14 -14.93
N ILE A 11 22.20 -5.43 -13.71
CA ILE A 11 22.34 -4.43 -12.64
C ILE A 11 23.28 -3.31 -13.05
N GLU A 12 24.45 -3.64 -13.60
CA GLU A 12 25.42 -2.65 -14.04
C GLU A 12 24.87 -1.79 -15.19
N VAL A 13 24.17 -2.41 -16.16
CA VAL A 13 23.51 -1.66 -17.25
C VAL A 13 22.43 -0.72 -16.68
N ARG A 14 21.55 -1.21 -15.79
CA ARG A 14 20.50 -0.40 -15.17
C ARG A 14 21.05 0.78 -14.39
N LYS A 15 22.12 0.56 -13.64
CA LYS A 15 22.77 1.61 -12.86
C LYS A 15 23.45 2.65 -13.75
N ASN A 16 24.21 2.20 -14.75
CA ASN A 16 25.00 3.10 -15.60
C ASN A 16 24.14 3.89 -16.60
N ASP A 17 23.11 3.25 -17.17
CA ASP A 17 22.30 3.85 -18.23
C ASP A 17 21.06 4.57 -17.70
N LEU A 18 20.48 4.11 -16.58
CA LEU A 18 19.19 4.58 -16.07
C LEU A 18 19.24 5.11 -14.62
N GLY A 19 20.34 4.89 -13.90
CA GLY A 19 20.45 5.24 -12.48
C GLY A 19 19.50 4.45 -11.58
N LEU A 20 19.08 3.26 -12.02
CA LEU A 20 18.09 2.41 -11.33
C LEU A 20 18.73 1.36 -10.43
N ASN A 21 17.96 0.88 -9.46
CA ASN A 21 18.34 -0.25 -8.61
C ASN A 21 18.21 -1.59 -9.35
N PRO A 22 18.74 -2.68 -8.77
CA PRO A 22 18.51 -4.03 -9.26
C PRO A 22 17.02 -4.31 -9.46
N LYS A 23 16.65 -4.79 -10.66
CA LYS A 23 15.27 -5.13 -10.95
C LYS A 23 14.79 -6.22 -9.98
N PRO A 24 13.62 -6.08 -9.35
CA PRO A 24 13.11 -7.10 -8.44
C PRO A 24 12.97 -8.47 -9.11
N ILE A 25 13.36 -9.52 -8.39
CA ILE A 25 13.38 -10.90 -8.91
C ILE A 25 11.97 -11.49 -8.87
N ASP A 26 11.47 -11.91 -10.03
CA ASP A 26 10.18 -12.57 -10.22
C ASP A 26 10.26 -13.98 -10.84
N SER A 27 11.41 -14.35 -11.41
CA SER A 27 11.70 -15.68 -11.98
C SER A 27 12.02 -16.74 -10.93
N ALA A 28 11.49 -17.95 -11.13
CA ALA A 28 11.80 -19.11 -10.30
C ALA A 28 13.22 -19.62 -10.53
N GLU A 29 13.73 -19.53 -11.75
CA GLU A 29 15.04 -20.03 -12.16
C GLU A 29 16.16 -19.22 -11.50
N LEU A 30 16.10 -17.89 -11.58
CA LEU A 30 17.11 -17.01 -10.96
C LEU A 30 17.11 -17.16 -9.44
N ILE A 31 15.95 -17.17 -8.79
CA ILE A 31 15.90 -17.32 -7.33
C ILE A 31 16.37 -18.71 -6.88
N SER A 32 16.14 -19.76 -7.69
CA SER A 32 16.67 -21.11 -7.40
C SER A 32 18.19 -21.15 -7.46
N GLU A 33 18.78 -20.47 -8.45
CA GLU A 33 20.24 -20.33 -8.58
C GLU A 33 20.82 -19.56 -7.39
N ILE A 34 20.19 -18.45 -6.99
CA ILE A 34 20.55 -17.68 -5.79
C ILE A 34 20.49 -18.55 -4.54
N ILE A 35 19.44 -19.35 -4.34
CA ILE A 35 19.33 -20.28 -3.21
C ILE A 35 20.44 -21.33 -3.23
N ALA A 36 20.79 -21.87 -4.40
CA ALA A 36 21.91 -22.81 -4.51
C ALA A 36 23.24 -22.17 -4.08
N GLN A 37 23.49 -20.91 -4.46
CA GLN A 37 24.65 -20.14 -4.01
C GLN A 37 24.62 -19.83 -2.52
N ILE A 38 23.43 -19.59 -1.92
CA ILE A 38 23.28 -19.38 -0.47
C ILE A 38 23.67 -20.65 0.31
N LYS A 39 23.27 -21.82 -0.20
CA LYS A 39 23.58 -23.12 0.41
C LYS A 39 25.06 -23.48 0.30
N ASP A 40 25.73 -23.08 -0.77
CA ASP A 40 27.18 -23.21 -0.92
C ASP A 40 27.93 -22.13 -0.11
N THR A 41 28.28 -22.45 1.14
CA THR A 41 28.96 -21.51 2.05
C THR A 41 30.30 -21.00 1.55
N GLY A 42 30.92 -21.65 0.56
CA GLY A 42 32.17 -21.23 -0.07
C GLY A 42 31.99 -20.37 -1.32
N ASN A 43 30.76 -20.11 -1.74
CA ASN A 43 30.47 -19.39 -2.98
C ASN A 43 30.87 -17.91 -2.86
N GLU A 44 31.62 -17.40 -3.84
CA GLU A 44 32.09 -16.00 -3.86
C GLU A 44 30.95 -14.97 -3.91
N TYR A 45 29.80 -15.35 -4.45
CA TYR A 45 28.63 -14.47 -4.59
C TYR A 45 27.62 -14.61 -3.46
N ARG A 46 27.90 -15.46 -2.46
CA ARG A 46 26.94 -15.80 -1.40
C ARG A 46 26.35 -14.59 -0.68
N GLU A 47 27.18 -13.59 -0.36
CA GLU A 47 26.75 -12.36 0.33
C GLU A 47 25.74 -11.56 -0.52
N GLY A 48 26.03 -11.37 -1.81
CA GLY A 48 25.12 -10.70 -2.75
C GLY A 48 23.82 -11.50 -2.94
N SER A 49 23.93 -12.82 -3.07
CA SER A 49 22.78 -13.72 -3.18
C SER A 49 21.87 -13.66 -1.94
N LEU A 50 22.44 -13.63 -0.73
CA LEU A 50 21.67 -13.40 0.50
C LEU A 50 20.95 -12.06 0.45
N ASN A 51 21.62 -10.98 0.03
CA ASN A 51 21.01 -9.66 -0.06
C ASN A 51 19.82 -9.64 -1.04
N PHE A 52 19.98 -10.18 -2.25
CA PHE A 52 18.90 -10.23 -3.24
C PHE A 52 17.74 -11.13 -2.80
N PHE A 53 18.04 -12.27 -2.19
CA PHE A 53 17.02 -13.15 -1.64
C PHE A 53 16.18 -12.43 -0.57
N ILE A 54 16.83 -11.75 0.38
CA ILE A 54 16.14 -11.10 1.51
C ILE A 54 15.38 -9.85 1.04
N TYR A 55 16.02 -8.97 0.26
CA TYR A 55 15.55 -7.60 0.05
C TYR A 55 15.05 -7.29 -1.38
N ASN A 56 15.29 -8.19 -2.35
CA ASN A 56 15.00 -7.89 -3.76
C ASN A 56 14.17 -8.95 -4.50
N THR A 57 13.45 -9.80 -3.76
CA THR A 57 12.54 -10.79 -4.35
C THR A 57 11.08 -10.31 -4.25
N LEU A 58 10.33 -10.33 -5.35
CA LEU A 58 8.93 -9.90 -5.33
C LEU A 58 8.04 -10.88 -4.54
N PRO A 59 7.11 -10.38 -3.73
CA PRO A 59 6.14 -11.19 -2.98
C PRO A 59 4.93 -11.55 -3.87
N GLY A 60 3.86 -12.06 -3.24
CA GLY A 60 2.60 -12.38 -3.90
C GLY A 60 2.68 -13.72 -4.62
N THR A 61 2.17 -13.78 -5.85
CA THR A 61 2.03 -15.04 -6.62
C THR A 61 3.03 -15.15 -7.76
N THR A 62 4.18 -14.47 -7.68
CA THR A 62 5.24 -14.60 -8.68
C THR A 62 5.90 -16.00 -8.58
N PRO A 63 6.47 -16.52 -9.68
CA PRO A 63 7.28 -17.73 -9.62
C PRO A 63 8.40 -17.67 -8.58
N ALA A 64 9.06 -16.51 -8.44
CA ALA A 64 10.08 -16.33 -7.40
C ALA A 64 9.52 -16.42 -5.97
N ALA A 65 8.33 -15.86 -5.71
CA ALA A 65 7.67 -15.95 -4.40
C ALA A 65 7.37 -17.39 -4.01
N VAL A 66 6.98 -18.25 -4.96
CA VAL A 66 6.75 -19.68 -4.71
C VAL A 66 8.02 -20.35 -4.19
N VAL A 67 9.13 -20.17 -4.90
CA VAL A 67 10.42 -20.79 -4.52
C VAL A 67 10.95 -20.20 -3.22
N LYS A 68 10.86 -18.88 -3.04
CA LYS A 68 11.29 -18.19 -1.80
C LYS A 68 10.49 -18.69 -0.59
N ALA A 69 9.16 -18.79 -0.68
CA ALA A 69 8.34 -19.24 0.45
C ALA A 69 8.64 -20.70 0.83
N ALA A 70 8.85 -21.57 -0.17
CA ALA A 70 9.23 -22.97 0.07
C ALA A 70 10.58 -23.08 0.78
N PHE A 71 11.59 -22.30 0.35
CA PHE A 71 12.89 -22.32 1.01
C PHE A 71 12.85 -21.74 2.43
N LEU A 72 12.10 -20.66 2.66
CA LEU A 72 11.88 -20.13 4.00
C LEU A 72 11.18 -21.16 4.91
N LYS A 73 10.19 -21.89 4.39
CA LYS A 73 9.56 -23.00 5.11
C LYS A 73 10.55 -24.09 5.47
N ASP A 74 11.43 -24.49 4.55
CA ASP A 74 12.45 -25.51 4.82
C ASP A 74 13.43 -25.07 5.94
N ILE A 75 13.75 -23.78 6.01
CA ILE A 75 14.54 -23.23 7.12
C ILE A 75 13.77 -23.31 8.45
N VAL A 76 12.48 -22.97 8.45
CA VAL A 76 11.65 -23.06 9.67
C VAL A 76 11.55 -24.51 10.17
N LEU A 77 11.35 -25.46 9.27
CA LEU A 77 11.25 -26.89 9.59
C LEU A 77 12.60 -27.55 9.92
N GLY A 78 13.71 -26.81 9.79
CA GLY A 78 15.07 -27.35 10.00
C GLY A 78 15.56 -28.30 8.92
N ASN A 79 14.89 -28.36 7.76
CA ASN A 79 15.33 -29.12 6.58
C ASN A 79 16.57 -28.48 5.93
N GLU A 80 16.72 -27.16 6.08
CA GLU A 80 17.82 -26.37 5.56
C GLU A 80 18.35 -25.44 6.66
N THR A 81 19.64 -25.11 6.61
CA THR A 81 20.27 -24.20 7.58
C THR A 81 21.03 -23.10 6.85
N VAL A 82 20.68 -21.85 7.14
CA VAL A 82 21.37 -20.65 6.65
C VAL A 82 21.73 -19.81 7.86
N ALA A 83 23.03 -19.57 8.09
CA ALA A 83 23.50 -18.90 9.31
C ALA A 83 22.87 -17.51 9.54
N GLU A 84 22.54 -16.81 8.45
CA GLU A 84 21.96 -15.47 8.44
C GLU A 84 20.42 -15.46 8.53
N ILE A 85 19.77 -16.63 8.41
CA ILE A 85 18.31 -16.74 8.41
C ILE A 85 17.89 -17.76 9.46
N SER A 86 17.56 -17.27 10.66
CA SER A 86 16.94 -18.07 11.70
C SER A 86 15.50 -18.47 11.33
N ALA A 87 14.93 -19.47 12.00
CA ALA A 87 13.52 -19.83 11.84
C ALA A 87 12.59 -18.64 12.14
N GLU A 88 12.91 -17.85 13.17
CA GLU A 88 12.18 -16.62 13.51
C GLU A 88 12.23 -15.60 12.36
N PHE A 89 13.42 -15.36 11.79
CA PHE A 89 13.57 -14.42 10.68
C PHE A 89 12.91 -14.93 9.39
N ALA A 90 12.89 -16.26 9.18
CA ALA A 90 12.17 -16.85 8.06
C ALA A 90 10.65 -16.66 8.20
N LEU A 91 10.10 -16.84 9.40
CA LEU A 91 8.69 -16.55 9.70
C LEU A 91 8.36 -15.06 9.53
N GLU A 92 9.25 -14.16 9.96
CA GLU A 92 9.12 -12.73 9.71
C GLU A 92 9.04 -12.46 8.20
N GLN A 93 9.98 -12.97 7.40
CA GLN A 93 9.94 -12.76 5.95
C GLN A 93 8.68 -13.32 5.29
N LEU A 94 8.20 -14.51 5.70
CA LEU A 94 6.92 -15.06 5.24
C LEU A 94 5.74 -14.11 5.56
N SER A 95 5.73 -13.49 6.74
CA SER A 95 4.68 -12.53 7.14
C SER A 95 4.63 -11.28 6.25
N HIS A 96 5.78 -10.89 5.70
CA HIS A 96 5.90 -9.73 4.82
C HIS A 96 5.51 -10.05 3.37
N MET A 97 5.44 -11.32 2.96
CA MET A 97 5.00 -11.71 1.62
C MET A 97 3.47 -11.60 1.43
N LYS A 98 2.73 -11.40 2.52
CA LYS A 98 1.29 -11.05 2.63
C LYS A 98 0.27 -12.04 2.07
N GLY A 99 0.62 -12.96 1.17
CA GLY A 99 -0.38 -13.86 0.56
C GLY A 99 0.21 -14.95 -0.32
N GLY A 100 -0.67 -15.77 -0.88
CA GLY A 100 -0.29 -16.82 -1.83
C GLY A 100 0.64 -17.87 -1.20
N PRO A 101 1.80 -18.18 -1.80
CA PRO A 101 2.71 -19.22 -1.33
C PRO A 101 3.18 -19.05 0.12
N SER A 102 3.24 -17.80 0.61
CA SER A 102 3.62 -17.55 2.01
C SER A 102 2.55 -18.01 3.01
N VAL A 103 1.27 -17.85 2.68
CA VAL A 103 0.16 -18.33 3.50
C VAL A 103 0.11 -19.85 3.50
N GLU A 104 0.34 -20.47 2.35
CA GLU A 104 0.45 -21.92 2.22
C GLU A 104 1.57 -22.47 3.12
N ALA A 105 2.76 -21.89 3.04
CA ALA A 105 3.90 -22.25 3.88
C ALA A 105 3.60 -22.10 5.38
N LEU A 106 3.00 -20.97 5.78
CA LEU A 106 2.61 -20.72 7.16
C LEU A 106 1.56 -21.73 7.66
N LEU A 107 0.57 -22.08 6.83
CA LEU A 107 -0.44 -23.10 7.18
C LEU A 107 0.19 -24.49 7.30
N ASP A 108 1.14 -24.84 6.43
CA ASP A 108 1.85 -26.11 6.51
C ASP A 108 2.59 -26.25 7.84
N ILE A 109 3.24 -25.17 8.31
CA ILE A 109 3.97 -25.16 9.58
C ILE A 109 2.99 -25.14 10.76
N ALA A 110 2.03 -24.22 10.76
CA ALA A 110 1.10 -23.99 11.87
C ALA A 110 0.19 -25.20 12.17
N LEU A 111 -0.15 -25.98 11.15
CA LEU A 111 -1.02 -27.15 11.29
C LEU A 111 -0.24 -28.47 11.47
N SER A 112 1.08 -28.40 11.59
CA SER A 112 1.97 -29.56 11.83
C SER A 112 2.31 -29.75 13.32
N ASP A 113 3.08 -30.80 13.61
CA ASP A 113 3.66 -31.08 14.93
C ASP A 113 5.06 -30.43 15.11
N ASP A 114 5.48 -29.54 14.22
CA ASP A 114 6.77 -28.85 14.30
C ASP A 114 6.86 -27.91 15.51
N ALA A 115 8.07 -27.72 16.04
CA ALA A 115 8.31 -26.84 17.20
C ALA A 115 7.93 -25.36 16.94
N ASN A 116 7.89 -24.94 15.67
CA ASN A 116 7.53 -23.58 15.27
C ASN A 116 6.05 -23.42 14.90
N ASN A 117 5.22 -24.45 15.07
CA ASN A 117 3.80 -24.40 14.70
C ASN A 117 3.05 -23.22 15.37
N ALA A 118 3.29 -22.98 16.65
CA ALA A 118 2.67 -21.88 17.40
C ALA A 118 3.13 -20.52 16.87
N ALA A 119 4.43 -20.36 16.56
CA ALA A 119 4.96 -19.13 15.99
C ALA A 119 4.39 -18.85 14.59
N ALA A 120 4.27 -19.87 13.74
CA ALA A 120 3.60 -19.73 12.44
C ALA A 120 2.10 -19.40 12.60
N GLY A 121 1.44 -19.97 13.61
CA GLY A 121 0.07 -19.64 13.97
C GLY A 121 -0.10 -18.18 14.39
N GLU A 122 0.81 -17.65 15.21
CA GLU A 122 0.83 -16.22 15.58
C GLU A 122 1.03 -15.32 14.35
N VAL A 123 1.92 -15.70 13.42
CA VAL A 123 2.10 -14.96 12.16
C VAL A 123 0.81 -14.97 11.33
N LEU A 124 0.16 -16.13 11.19
CA LEU A 124 -1.10 -16.26 10.45
C LEU A 124 -2.18 -15.33 10.98
N LYS A 125 -2.29 -15.14 12.29
CA LYS A 125 -3.28 -14.22 12.90
C LYS A 125 -3.22 -12.79 12.36
N SER A 126 -2.12 -12.38 11.72
CA SER A 126 -1.97 -11.06 11.07
C SER A 126 -2.23 -11.06 9.55
N GLN A 127 -2.42 -12.22 8.94
CA GLN A 127 -2.60 -12.39 7.50
C GLN A 127 -4.08 -12.40 7.13
N VAL A 128 -4.43 -11.70 6.05
CA VAL A 128 -5.84 -11.57 5.62
C VAL A 128 -6.09 -12.13 4.23
N PHE A 129 -5.07 -12.30 3.39
CA PHE A 129 -5.22 -12.78 2.01
C PHE A 129 -5.28 -14.32 1.94
N LEU A 130 -6.20 -14.91 2.71
CA LEU A 130 -6.53 -16.32 2.67
C LEU A 130 -7.68 -16.56 1.68
N TYR A 131 -7.52 -17.56 0.82
CA TYR A 131 -8.52 -17.97 -0.16
C TYR A 131 -9.28 -19.23 0.32
N ASN A 132 -10.21 -19.72 -0.52
CA ASN A 132 -11.06 -20.85 -0.17
C ASN A 132 -10.27 -22.11 0.20
N ALA A 133 -9.14 -22.38 -0.46
CA ALA A 133 -8.29 -23.53 -0.13
C ALA A 133 -7.66 -23.37 1.26
N ASP A 134 -7.16 -22.18 1.59
CA ASP A 134 -6.51 -21.86 2.87
C ASP A 134 -7.51 -21.94 4.03
N THR A 135 -8.69 -21.33 3.85
CA THR A 135 -9.77 -21.35 4.84
C THR A 135 -10.35 -22.75 5.03
N ALA A 136 -10.49 -23.56 3.97
CA ALA A 136 -10.89 -24.96 4.10
C ALA A 136 -9.91 -25.77 4.96
N ARG A 137 -8.60 -25.60 4.75
CA ARG A 137 -7.57 -26.25 5.57
C ARG A 137 -7.70 -25.89 7.05
N LEU A 138 -7.92 -24.61 7.38
CA LEU A 138 -8.16 -24.18 8.77
C LEU A 138 -9.43 -24.80 9.36
N ALA A 139 -10.52 -24.82 8.61
CA ALA A 139 -11.78 -25.42 9.07
C ALA A 139 -11.64 -26.93 9.32
N ASP A 140 -10.96 -27.65 8.44
CA ASP A 140 -10.75 -29.09 8.57
C ASP A 140 -9.82 -29.42 9.74
N ALA A 141 -8.74 -28.65 9.93
CA ALA A 141 -7.86 -28.78 11.09
C ALA A 141 -8.59 -28.48 12.41
N PHE A 142 -9.45 -27.45 12.44
CA PHE A 142 -10.29 -27.16 13.59
C PHE A 142 -11.26 -28.30 13.91
N LYS A 143 -11.95 -28.86 12.90
CA LYS A 143 -12.83 -30.04 13.07
C LYS A 143 -12.07 -31.27 13.56
N ALA A 144 -10.80 -31.41 13.18
CA ALA A 144 -9.91 -32.46 13.68
C ALA A 144 -9.38 -32.19 15.11
N GLY A 145 -9.74 -31.06 15.74
CA GLY A 145 -9.34 -30.74 17.10
C GLY A 145 -7.99 -30.03 17.24
N ASN A 146 -7.42 -29.49 16.15
CA ASN A 146 -6.16 -28.75 16.20
C ASN A 146 -6.32 -27.45 17.01
N ALA A 147 -5.55 -27.31 18.09
CA ALA A 147 -5.62 -26.17 19.00
C ALA A 147 -5.14 -24.86 18.37
N ILE A 148 -4.14 -24.91 17.49
CA ILE A 148 -3.61 -23.74 16.78
C ILE A 148 -4.65 -23.23 15.77
N ALA A 149 -5.30 -24.14 15.03
CA ALA A 149 -6.39 -23.78 14.13
C ALA A 149 -7.54 -23.10 14.88
N LYS A 150 -7.93 -23.64 16.05
CA LYS A 150 -8.93 -23.01 16.92
C LYS A 150 -8.51 -21.59 17.33
N ASP A 151 -7.28 -21.42 17.79
CA ASP A 151 -6.75 -20.13 18.24
C ASP A 151 -6.65 -19.09 17.10
N ILE A 152 -6.23 -19.51 15.90
CA ILE A 152 -6.28 -18.67 14.68
C ILE A 152 -7.72 -18.23 14.38
N LEU A 153 -8.68 -19.16 14.39
CA LEU A 153 -10.08 -18.85 14.13
C LEU A 153 -10.67 -17.91 15.20
N GLU A 154 -10.33 -18.11 16.47
CA GLU A 154 -10.77 -17.21 17.54
C GLU A 154 -10.24 -15.79 17.34
N SER A 155 -8.97 -15.65 16.97
CA SER A 155 -8.36 -14.35 16.60
C SER A 155 -9.03 -13.71 15.38
N TYR A 156 -9.25 -14.49 14.30
CA TYR A 156 -9.93 -14.00 13.10
C TYR A 156 -11.38 -13.59 13.35
N SER A 157 -12.12 -14.33 14.18
CA SER A 157 -13.50 -13.98 14.52
C SER A 157 -13.61 -12.61 15.20
N LYS A 158 -12.59 -12.24 16.00
CA LYS A 158 -12.46 -10.94 16.65
C LYS A 158 -11.77 -9.89 15.76
N ALA A 159 -11.42 -10.26 14.54
CA ALA A 159 -10.65 -9.47 13.58
C ALA A 159 -9.39 -8.85 14.19
N GLU A 160 -8.61 -9.61 14.97
CA GLU A 160 -7.42 -9.08 15.65
C GLU A 160 -6.34 -8.56 14.70
N PHE A 161 -6.27 -9.09 13.46
CA PHE A 161 -5.43 -8.54 12.38
C PHE A 161 -5.76 -7.07 12.04
N PHE A 162 -6.94 -6.57 12.43
CA PHE A 162 -7.37 -5.19 12.21
C PHE A 162 -7.50 -4.42 13.52
N THR A 163 -8.10 -5.01 14.57
CA THR A 163 -8.34 -4.31 15.84
C THR A 163 -7.06 -4.04 16.63
N LYS A 164 -6.00 -4.82 16.39
CA LYS A 164 -4.66 -4.57 16.97
C LYS A 164 -3.79 -3.62 16.15
N LEU A 165 -4.23 -3.17 14.97
CA LEU A 165 -3.53 -2.12 14.24
C LEU A 165 -3.72 -0.78 14.97
N ASP A 166 -2.68 0.06 14.92
CA ASP A 166 -2.78 1.44 15.36
C ASP A 166 -3.89 2.17 14.60
N ASP A 167 -4.59 3.06 15.30
CA ASP A 167 -5.51 3.98 14.64
C ASP A 167 -4.74 4.99 13.78
N ILE A 168 -5.43 5.59 12.81
CA ILE A 168 -4.83 6.68 12.02
C ILE A 168 -4.45 7.85 12.94
N PRO A 169 -3.32 8.54 12.69
CA PRO A 169 -2.93 9.68 13.50
C PRO A 169 -4.04 10.75 13.56
N GLU A 170 -4.24 11.34 14.73
CA GLU A 170 -5.21 12.43 14.91
C GLU A 170 -4.82 13.66 14.09
N GLN A 171 -3.52 13.94 14.00
CA GLN A 171 -2.97 15.00 13.18
C GLN A 171 -1.95 14.43 12.21
N ILE A 172 -2.12 14.75 10.93
CA ILE A 172 -1.21 14.37 9.85
C ILE A 172 -0.65 15.66 9.27
N LYS A 173 0.62 15.95 9.56
CA LYS A 173 1.34 17.06 8.96
C LYS A 173 1.61 16.73 7.50
N VAL A 174 1.35 17.69 6.62
CA VAL A 174 1.63 17.58 5.19
C VAL A 174 2.40 18.79 4.70
N ILE A 175 3.26 18.57 3.71
CA ILE A 175 3.93 19.64 2.97
C ILE A 175 3.46 19.59 1.52
N THR A 176 3.01 20.73 0.99
CA THR A 176 2.40 20.79 -0.33
C THR A 176 3.45 20.73 -1.45
N TYR A 177 3.12 20.03 -2.52
CA TYR A 177 3.85 20.07 -3.78
C TYR A 177 2.86 20.18 -4.94
N ILE A 178 2.84 21.35 -5.60
CA ILE A 178 2.02 21.55 -6.79
C ILE A 178 2.67 20.82 -7.96
N ALA A 179 2.05 19.73 -8.41
CA ALA A 179 2.56 18.91 -9.50
C ALA A 179 2.26 19.52 -10.88
N ALA A 180 1.12 20.19 -11.02
CA ALA A 180 0.75 20.97 -12.21
C ALA A 180 -0.42 21.92 -11.90
N GLU A 181 -0.58 22.95 -12.73
CA GLU A 181 -1.80 23.76 -12.83
C GLU A 181 -2.76 23.15 -13.87
N GLY A 182 -4.04 23.11 -13.55
CA GLY A 182 -5.09 22.45 -14.31
C GLY A 182 -5.30 20.99 -13.90
N ASP A 183 -6.15 20.28 -14.65
CA ASP A 183 -6.46 18.89 -14.38
C ASP A 183 -5.23 17.99 -14.59
N ILE A 184 -4.88 17.20 -13.56
CA ILE A 184 -3.85 16.18 -13.68
C ILE A 184 -4.50 14.88 -14.13
N SER A 185 -4.20 14.45 -15.35
CA SER A 185 -4.70 13.18 -15.87
C SER A 185 -3.89 11.99 -15.37
N THR A 186 -4.52 10.82 -15.33
CA THR A 186 -3.82 9.54 -15.12
C THR A 186 -2.80 9.22 -16.22
N ASP A 187 -2.87 9.87 -17.38
CA ASP A 187 -1.87 9.76 -18.44
C ASP A 187 -0.61 10.57 -18.10
N LEU A 188 -0.72 11.71 -17.40
CA LEU A 188 0.44 12.40 -16.83
C LEU A 188 1.14 11.47 -15.82
N LEU A 189 0.38 10.91 -14.88
CA LEU A 189 0.92 10.10 -13.80
C LEU A 189 1.48 8.73 -14.25
N SER A 190 0.94 8.19 -15.34
CA SER A 190 1.33 6.90 -15.91
C SER A 190 1.01 6.86 -17.41
N PRO A 191 1.91 7.37 -18.27
CA PRO A 191 1.66 7.52 -19.70
C PRO A 191 1.31 6.21 -20.41
N GLY A 192 0.35 6.27 -21.34
CA GLY A 192 -0.13 5.08 -22.04
C GLY A 192 0.93 4.41 -22.91
N ASN A 193 1.79 5.20 -23.56
CA ASN A 193 2.91 4.72 -24.38
C ASN A 193 4.03 4.05 -23.55
N GLN A 194 4.05 4.25 -22.23
CA GLN A 194 4.99 3.62 -21.29
C GLN A 194 4.39 2.38 -20.60
N SER A 195 3.31 1.80 -21.14
CA SER A 195 2.65 0.66 -20.50
C SER A 195 3.55 -0.57 -20.36
N HIS A 196 4.56 -0.71 -21.22
CA HIS A 196 5.50 -1.82 -21.21
C HIS A 196 6.39 -1.87 -19.94
N SER A 197 6.63 -0.72 -19.29
CA SER A 197 7.45 -0.64 -18.08
C SER A 197 6.68 -0.86 -16.78
N ARG A 198 5.34 -0.91 -16.80
CA ARG A 198 4.48 -0.94 -15.59
C ARG A 198 4.79 -2.04 -14.57
N ALA A 199 5.34 -3.17 -15.02
CA ALA A 199 5.72 -4.27 -14.14
C ALA A 199 6.98 -3.93 -13.31
N ASP A 200 7.90 -3.15 -13.89
CA ASP A 200 9.06 -2.58 -13.21
C ASP A 200 8.67 -1.23 -12.60
N ARG A 201 8.23 -1.25 -11.35
CA ARG A 201 7.66 -0.07 -10.68
C ARG A 201 8.66 1.08 -10.58
N GLU A 202 9.94 0.79 -10.39
CA GLU A 202 10.96 1.82 -10.29
C GLU A 202 11.16 2.51 -11.64
N LEU A 203 11.34 1.72 -12.71
CA LEU A 203 11.45 2.23 -14.07
C LEU A 203 10.19 3.01 -14.48
N HIS A 204 9.00 2.45 -14.24
CA HIS A 204 7.75 3.12 -14.58
C HIS A 204 7.50 4.39 -13.76
N GLY A 205 8.03 4.43 -12.53
CA GLY A 205 8.03 5.59 -11.66
C GLY A 205 8.64 6.83 -12.31
N GLN A 206 9.69 6.64 -13.12
CA GLN A 206 10.37 7.72 -13.83
C GLN A 206 9.46 8.45 -14.84
N CYS A 207 8.30 7.89 -15.20
CA CYS A 207 7.39 8.46 -16.19
C CYS A 207 6.33 9.42 -15.63
N MET A 208 6.19 9.58 -14.30
CA MET A 208 5.04 10.28 -13.67
C MET A 208 5.01 11.81 -13.88
N ILE A 209 6.19 12.42 -13.91
CA ILE A 209 6.43 13.87 -14.01
C ILE A 209 7.88 14.07 -14.45
N THR A 210 8.37 15.29 -14.59
CA THR A 210 9.77 15.53 -14.95
C THR A 210 10.74 14.96 -13.89
N PRO A 211 11.95 14.53 -14.28
CA PRO A 211 12.95 14.03 -13.34
C PRO A 211 13.31 15.04 -12.24
N GLU A 212 13.34 16.34 -12.56
CA GLU A 212 13.62 17.40 -11.59
C GLU A 212 12.56 17.43 -10.48
N ALA A 213 11.28 17.39 -10.85
CA ALA A 213 10.17 17.36 -9.90
C ALA A 213 10.19 16.10 -9.03
N GLN A 214 10.57 14.95 -9.59
CA GLN A 214 10.73 13.71 -8.82
C GLN A 214 11.80 13.86 -7.73
N GLN A 215 12.94 14.48 -8.05
CA GLN A 215 14.00 14.74 -7.08
C GLN A 215 13.58 15.78 -6.03
N GLU A 216 12.83 16.80 -6.42
CA GLU A 216 12.28 17.79 -5.48
C GLU A 216 11.31 17.14 -4.49
N ILE A 217 10.38 16.29 -4.96
CA ILE A 217 9.45 15.56 -4.10
C ILE A 217 10.21 14.66 -3.11
N LYS A 218 11.19 13.91 -3.62
CA LYS A 218 12.00 13.02 -2.78
C LYS A 218 12.76 13.81 -1.71
N LYS A 219 13.46 14.86 -2.11
CA LYS A 219 14.20 15.74 -1.19
C LYS A 219 13.28 16.41 -0.19
N MET A 220 12.09 16.86 -0.61
CA MET A 220 11.10 17.45 0.27
C MET A 220 10.65 16.48 1.38
N GLY A 221 10.45 15.20 1.04
CA GLY A 221 10.18 14.17 2.03
C GLY A 221 11.35 13.90 2.98
N GLU A 222 12.59 13.86 2.45
CA GLU A 222 13.81 13.68 3.24
C GLU A 222 14.07 14.85 4.22
N ASP A 223 13.83 16.08 3.78
CA ASP A 223 13.99 17.30 4.58
C ASP A 223 12.87 17.48 5.62
N ASN A 224 11.74 16.77 5.48
CA ASN A 224 10.56 16.87 6.35
C ASN A 224 10.07 15.48 6.82
N PRO A 225 10.88 14.73 7.60
CA PRO A 225 10.54 13.36 7.99
C PRO A 225 9.29 13.24 8.89
N ASP A 226 8.83 14.36 9.47
CA ASP A 226 7.62 14.45 10.28
C ASP A 226 6.36 14.85 9.47
N ALA A 227 6.49 15.05 8.15
CA ALA A 227 5.40 15.45 7.27
C ALA A 227 5.31 14.54 6.02
N LYS A 228 4.09 14.33 5.54
CA LYS A 228 3.86 13.67 4.25
C LYS A 228 3.90 14.68 3.11
N VAL A 229 4.49 14.33 1.97
CA VAL A 229 4.35 15.16 0.77
C VAL A 229 2.95 14.99 0.20
N MET A 230 2.22 16.09 0.04
CA MET A 230 0.91 16.14 -0.59
C MET A 230 1.02 16.66 -2.02
N LEU A 231 0.76 15.80 -2.99
CA LEU A 231 0.77 16.13 -4.42
C LEU A 231 -0.53 16.81 -4.84
N ILE A 232 -0.44 18.00 -5.45
CA ILE A 232 -1.61 18.87 -5.72
C ILE A 232 -1.78 19.13 -7.22
N ALA A 233 -3.01 18.99 -7.70
CA ALA A 233 -3.50 19.58 -8.95
C ALA A 233 -4.06 20.99 -8.66
N GLU A 234 -3.30 22.02 -8.99
CA GLU A 234 -3.64 23.42 -8.70
C GLU A 234 -4.63 23.96 -9.73
N LYS A 235 -5.69 24.65 -9.31
CA LYS A 235 -6.85 25.03 -10.16
C LYS A 235 -7.40 23.89 -11.05
N GLY A 236 -7.39 22.66 -10.53
CA GLY A 236 -7.78 21.48 -11.28
C GLY A 236 -8.13 20.28 -10.42
N THR A 237 -8.54 19.22 -11.11
CA THR A 237 -8.96 17.93 -10.56
C THR A 237 -7.80 16.94 -10.67
N MET A 238 -7.54 16.22 -9.58
CA MET A 238 -6.51 15.16 -9.59
C MET A 238 -7.05 13.85 -10.16
N GLY A 239 -6.28 13.23 -11.05
CA GLY A 239 -6.48 11.87 -11.52
C GLY A 239 -7.57 11.70 -12.58
N VAL A 240 -7.83 12.70 -13.43
CA VAL A 240 -8.85 12.59 -14.48
C VAL A 240 -8.46 11.54 -15.54
N GLY A 241 -9.47 11.00 -16.23
CA GLY A 241 -9.27 10.03 -17.32
C GLY A 241 -9.35 8.56 -16.88
N SER A 242 -8.52 7.71 -17.49
CA SER A 242 -8.66 6.25 -17.41
C SER A 242 -8.29 5.66 -16.05
N SER A 243 -8.91 4.52 -15.71
CA SER A 243 -8.51 3.72 -14.55
C SER A 243 -7.12 3.12 -14.75
N ARG A 244 -6.12 3.65 -14.05
CA ARG A 244 -4.73 3.17 -14.10
C ARG A 244 -4.16 3.08 -12.70
N MET A 245 -4.12 1.86 -12.15
CA MET A 245 -3.49 1.58 -10.86
C MET A 245 -2.02 2.04 -10.81
N SER A 246 -1.33 1.97 -11.95
CA SER A 246 0.05 2.45 -12.09
C SER A 246 0.21 3.94 -11.81
N GLY A 247 -0.82 4.78 -12.04
CA GLY A 247 -0.77 6.21 -11.74
C GLY A 247 -0.62 6.47 -10.25
N VAL A 248 -1.47 5.87 -9.42
CA VAL A 248 -1.35 6.02 -7.95
C VAL A 248 -0.16 5.24 -7.38
N ASN A 249 0.26 4.14 -8.02
CA ASN A 249 1.49 3.45 -7.62
C ASN A 249 2.73 4.35 -7.80
N ASN A 250 2.79 5.12 -8.89
CA ASN A 250 3.87 6.09 -9.10
C ASN A 250 3.83 7.21 -8.05
N VAL A 251 2.63 7.74 -7.75
CA VAL A 251 2.46 8.72 -6.66
C VAL A 251 2.96 8.15 -5.33
N ALA A 252 2.57 6.92 -4.99
CA ALA A 252 3.02 6.27 -3.76
C ALA A 252 4.53 5.96 -3.76
N LEU A 253 5.11 5.64 -4.92
CA LEU A 253 6.55 5.42 -5.03
C LEU A 253 7.34 6.67 -4.65
N TRP A 254 6.90 7.85 -5.11
CA TRP A 254 7.61 9.11 -4.89
C TRP A 254 7.23 9.83 -3.59
N ALA A 255 5.97 9.74 -3.14
CA ALA A 255 5.44 10.52 -2.01
C ALA A 255 4.71 9.67 -0.94
N GLY A 256 4.79 8.34 -1.03
CA GLY A 256 4.18 7.40 -0.09
C GLY A 256 5.18 6.80 0.89
N GLU A 257 4.72 5.79 1.64
CA GLU A 257 5.49 5.05 2.64
C GLU A 257 5.87 3.67 2.12
N LYS A 258 7.06 3.19 2.47
CA LYS A 258 7.45 1.79 2.19
C LYS A 258 6.54 0.84 2.96
N THR A 259 6.03 -0.19 2.28
CA THR A 259 5.16 -1.19 2.93
C THR A 259 5.92 -2.24 3.73
N SER A 260 7.20 -2.44 3.42
CA SER A 260 8.03 -3.49 4.00
C SER A 260 9.51 -3.16 3.77
N PRO A 261 10.41 -3.49 4.71
CA PRO A 261 11.85 -3.41 4.47
C PRO A 261 12.34 -4.47 3.46
N TYR A 262 11.58 -5.56 3.26
CA TYR A 262 11.97 -6.71 2.41
C TYR A 262 11.35 -6.69 1.01
N ILE A 263 10.39 -5.79 0.76
CA ILE A 263 9.68 -5.72 -0.53
C ILE A 263 10.09 -4.45 -1.27
N PRO A 264 10.78 -4.56 -2.41
CA PRO A 264 11.25 -3.41 -3.15
C PRO A 264 10.11 -2.73 -3.92
N PHE A 265 10.13 -1.39 -3.97
CA PHE A 265 9.28 -0.52 -4.80
C PHE A 265 7.75 -0.71 -4.65
N ILE A 266 7.30 -1.27 -3.53
CA ILE A 266 5.88 -1.30 -3.15
C ILE A 266 5.66 -0.34 -1.99
N ASN A 267 5.16 0.85 -2.32
CA ASN A 267 4.80 1.89 -1.37
C ASN A 267 3.28 2.07 -1.29
N ASN A 268 2.80 2.63 -0.20
CA ASN A 268 1.39 2.90 0.06
C ASN A 268 1.18 4.28 0.70
N ARG A 269 -0.05 4.57 1.13
CA ARG A 269 -0.43 5.78 1.87
C ARG A 269 -0.02 7.13 1.23
N PRO A 270 -0.15 7.32 -0.10
CA PRO A 270 0.08 8.64 -0.70
C PRO A 270 -0.96 9.65 -0.21
N VAL A 271 -0.59 10.93 -0.19
CA VAL A 271 -1.54 12.05 0.00
C VAL A 271 -1.62 12.83 -1.30
N VAL A 272 -2.83 12.93 -1.85
CA VAL A 272 -3.10 13.68 -3.08
C VAL A 272 -4.22 14.67 -2.85
N ALA A 273 -4.18 15.77 -3.57
CA ALA A 273 -5.22 16.78 -3.53
C ALA A 273 -5.50 17.36 -4.91
N GLY A 274 -6.74 17.77 -5.12
CA GLY A 274 -7.11 18.67 -6.20
C GLY A 274 -7.85 19.85 -5.61
N THR A 275 -7.60 21.02 -6.16
CA THR A 275 -8.32 22.23 -5.78
C THR A 275 -9.79 22.20 -6.22
N ASN A 276 -10.09 21.45 -7.29
CA ASN A 276 -11.43 21.11 -7.75
C ASN A 276 -11.79 19.64 -7.49
N GLY A 277 -11.13 19.01 -6.51
CA GLY A 277 -11.41 17.64 -6.08
C GLY A 277 -10.59 16.55 -6.78
N ILE A 278 -11.00 15.30 -6.54
CA ILE A 278 -10.35 14.09 -7.07
C ILE A 278 -11.33 13.34 -7.95
N ALA A 279 -10.88 12.87 -9.12
CA ALA A 279 -11.71 12.04 -9.99
C ALA A 279 -12.14 10.74 -9.26
N PRO A 280 -13.42 10.33 -9.30
CA PRO A 280 -13.93 9.22 -8.48
C PRO A 280 -13.20 7.87 -8.67
N ILE A 281 -12.83 7.54 -9.92
CA ILE A 281 -12.08 6.32 -10.23
C ILE A 281 -10.69 6.37 -9.59
N PHE A 282 -10.01 7.51 -9.71
CA PHE A 282 -8.69 7.69 -9.11
C PHE A 282 -8.76 7.67 -7.58
N LEU A 283 -9.78 8.31 -6.99
CA LEU A 283 -10.02 8.26 -5.54
C LEU A 283 -10.23 6.82 -5.03
N THR A 284 -10.86 5.95 -5.82
CA THR A 284 -10.97 4.51 -5.50
C THR A 284 -9.59 3.86 -5.43
N THR A 285 -8.70 4.15 -6.40
CA THR A 285 -7.33 3.62 -6.41
C THR A 285 -6.46 4.19 -5.26
N VAL A 286 -6.70 5.43 -4.84
CA VAL A 286 -6.10 5.99 -3.61
C VAL A 286 -6.54 5.20 -2.38
N GLY A 287 -7.82 4.81 -2.29
CA GLY A 287 -8.30 3.94 -1.22
C GLY A 287 -7.69 2.52 -1.24
N VAL A 288 -7.39 1.98 -2.42
CA VAL A 288 -6.71 0.68 -2.56
C VAL A 288 -5.31 0.69 -1.92
N THR A 289 -4.60 1.81 -1.97
CA THR A 289 -3.27 1.98 -1.36
C THR A 289 -3.33 2.59 0.05
N GLY A 290 -4.52 2.74 0.65
CA GLY A 290 -4.67 3.34 1.97
C GLY A 290 -4.28 4.82 2.02
N GLY A 291 -4.28 5.50 0.87
CA GLY A 291 -3.96 6.92 0.76
C GLY A 291 -5.11 7.86 1.14
N ILE A 292 -4.80 9.16 1.12
CA ILE A 292 -5.74 10.25 1.41
C ILE A 292 -5.92 11.07 0.13
N GLY A 293 -7.17 11.29 -0.28
CA GLY A 293 -7.53 12.16 -1.39
C GLY A 293 -8.35 13.35 -0.89
N LEU A 294 -7.86 14.56 -1.08
CA LEU A 294 -8.49 15.80 -0.60
C LEU A 294 -9.07 16.64 -1.74
N ASP A 295 -10.26 17.19 -1.49
CA ASP A 295 -10.83 18.28 -2.26
C ASP A 295 -10.62 19.57 -1.47
N LEU A 296 -9.68 20.41 -1.94
CA LEU A 296 -9.21 21.57 -1.16
C LEU A 296 -10.21 22.72 -1.19
N LYS A 297 -10.88 22.95 -2.32
CA LYS A 297 -11.83 24.07 -2.49
C LYS A 297 -11.23 25.43 -2.10
N ASN A 298 -9.93 25.60 -2.29
CA ASN A 298 -9.20 26.82 -1.93
C ASN A 298 -9.45 27.98 -2.92
N TRP A 299 -10.07 27.71 -4.06
CA TRP A 299 -10.55 28.74 -4.99
C TRP A 299 -12.05 28.94 -4.80
N VAL A 300 -12.43 30.13 -4.33
CA VAL A 300 -13.83 30.48 -4.04
C VAL A 300 -14.32 31.56 -4.99
N LYS A 301 -15.62 31.60 -5.23
CA LYS A 301 -16.23 32.64 -6.05
C LYS A 301 -16.12 33.98 -5.31
N LYS A 302 -15.50 34.95 -5.95
CA LYS A 302 -15.38 36.31 -5.44
C LYS A 302 -16.77 36.96 -5.35
N THR A 303 -17.05 37.58 -4.21
CA THR A 303 -18.29 38.36 -4.00
C THR A 303 -17.99 39.85 -3.88
N ASP A 304 -18.92 40.68 -4.34
CA ASP A 304 -18.84 42.13 -4.14
C ASP A 304 -19.32 42.54 -2.73
N ALA A 305 -19.38 43.85 -2.46
CA ALA A 305 -19.82 44.39 -1.18
C ALA A 305 -21.28 44.05 -0.81
N ASN A 306 -22.09 43.62 -1.77
CA ASN A 306 -23.49 43.21 -1.58
C ASN A 306 -23.64 41.69 -1.49
N GLY A 307 -22.55 40.92 -1.60
CA GLY A 307 -22.57 39.46 -1.61
C GLY A 307 -22.90 38.86 -2.98
N GLU A 308 -22.93 39.66 -4.05
CA GLU A 308 -23.19 39.16 -5.41
C GLU A 308 -21.90 38.64 -6.04
N ILE A 309 -21.99 37.54 -6.80
CA ILE A 309 -20.84 36.93 -7.47
C ILE A 309 -20.28 37.91 -8.52
N VAL A 310 -19.02 38.28 -8.36
CA VAL A 310 -18.29 39.07 -9.35
C VAL A 310 -18.08 38.21 -10.60
N ARG A 311 -18.44 38.75 -11.75
CA ARG A 311 -18.29 38.08 -13.05
C ARG A 311 -17.34 38.85 -13.95
N ASP A 312 -16.61 38.14 -14.79
CA ASP A 312 -15.72 38.72 -15.79
C ASP A 312 -16.48 39.21 -17.04
N ALA A 313 -15.74 39.66 -18.05
CA ALA A 313 -16.32 40.15 -19.31
C ALA A 313 -17.09 39.09 -20.11
N ASN A 314 -16.84 37.80 -19.85
CA ASN A 314 -17.54 36.68 -20.47
C ASN A 314 -18.77 36.22 -19.66
N GLY A 315 -18.97 36.79 -18.46
CA GLY A 315 -20.03 36.40 -17.54
C GLY A 315 -19.66 35.25 -16.61
N ASP A 316 -18.40 34.80 -16.61
CA ASP A 316 -17.92 33.73 -15.76
C ASP A 316 -17.58 34.24 -14.34
N PRO A 317 -17.85 33.47 -13.27
CA PRO A 317 -17.46 33.86 -11.92
C PRO A 317 -15.95 34.09 -11.78
N VAL A 318 -15.56 35.24 -11.26
CA VAL A 318 -14.18 35.50 -10.87
C VAL A 318 -13.88 34.71 -9.61
N LEU A 319 -12.78 33.95 -9.61
CA LEU A 319 -12.31 33.20 -8.45
C LEU A 319 -11.24 33.99 -7.68
N GLU A 320 -11.23 33.83 -6.37
CA GLU A 320 -10.16 34.30 -5.50
C GLU A 320 -9.64 33.15 -4.62
N GLU A 321 -8.36 33.22 -4.28
CA GLU A 321 -7.69 32.22 -3.44
C GLU A 321 -8.06 32.49 -1.97
N ALA A 322 -8.79 31.57 -1.35
CA ALA A 322 -9.19 31.64 0.05
C ALA A 322 -8.02 31.34 0.99
N TYR A 323 -7.13 30.43 0.58
CA TYR A 323 -5.89 30.10 1.29
C TYR A 323 -4.89 29.48 0.32
N SER A 324 -3.60 29.64 0.62
CA SER A 324 -2.54 29.17 -0.26
C SER A 324 -2.13 27.73 -0.02
N VAL A 325 -1.81 27.06 -1.12
CA VAL A 325 -1.22 25.71 -1.15
C VAL A 325 0.09 25.68 -1.96
N ALA A 326 0.72 26.85 -2.14
CA ALA A 326 2.00 26.99 -2.82
C ALA A 326 3.02 25.95 -2.34
N THR A 327 3.81 25.38 -3.25
CA THR A 327 4.81 24.34 -2.94
C THR A 327 5.67 24.73 -1.73
N GLY A 328 5.77 23.82 -0.75
CA GLY A 328 6.47 24.04 0.51
C GLY A 328 5.58 24.56 1.66
N THR A 329 4.28 24.79 1.43
CA THR A 329 3.35 25.15 2.50
C THR A 329 3.14 23.98 3.44
N VAL A 330 3.28 24.21 4.74
CA VAL A 330 3.04 23.20 5.78
C VAL A 330 1.61 23.34 6.26
N LEU A 331 0.85 22.25 6.19
CA LEU A 331 -0.54 22.16 6.62
C LEU A 331 -0.70 20.97 7.56
N THR A 332 -1.80 20.96 8.32
CA THR A 332 -2.17 19.83 9.17
C THR A 332 -3.56 19.32 8.81
N ILE A 333 -3.67 18.02 8.53
CA ILE A 333 -4.95 17.35 8.41
C ILE A 333 -5.34 16.83 9.79
N ASP A 334 -6.35 17.41 10.39
CA ASP A 334 -6.96 16.92 11.63
C ASP A 334 -8.01 15.86 11.27
N THR A 335 -7.71 14.60 11.55
CA THR A 335 -8.53 13.45 11.14
C THR A 335 -9.77 13.26 12.03
N LYS A 336 -9.74 13.79 13.26
CA LYS A 336 -10.89 13.75 14.19
C LYS A 336 -11.86 14.90 13.93
N ALA A 337 -11.35 16.13 13.85
CA ALA A 337 -12.13 17.32 13.52
C ALA A 337 -12.52 17.35 12.03
N LYS A 338 -11.83 16.58 11.19
CA LYS A 338 -11.99 16.51 9.74
C LYS A 338 -11.79 17.85 9.05
N LYS A 339 -10.75 18.57 9.49
CA LYS A 339 -10.38 19.90 9.02
C LYS A 339 -8.96 19.92 8.49
N LEU A 340 -8.73 20.78 7.50
CA LEU A 340 -7.39 21.19 7.09
C LEU A 340 -7.04 22.47 7.82
N LEU A 341 -5.86 22.51 8.44
CA LEU A 341 -5.38 23.62 9.25
C LEU A 341 -4.09 24.20 8.64
N ASP A 342 -3.88 25.50 8.83
CA ASP A 342 -2.57 26.13 8.58
C ASP A 342 -1.56 25.85 9.71
N SER A 343 -0.38 26.44 9.61
CA SER A 343 0.68 26.30 10.62
C SER A 343 0.39 26.98 11.96
N GLU A 344 -0.60 27.88 12.01
CA GLU A 344 -1.04 28.58 13.23
C GLU A 344 -2.22 27.85 13.90
N GLY A 345 -2.78 26.84 13.23
CA GLY A 345 -3.93 26.07 13.69
C GLY A 345 -5.28 26.65 13.27
N ASN A 346 -5.31 27.64 12.38
CA ASN A 346 -6.56 28.17 11.83
C ASN A 346 -7.17 27.18 10.84
N VAL A 347 -8.49 27.03 10.88
CA VAL A 347 -9.22 26.14 9.96
C VAL A 347 -9.27 26.76 8.57
N LEU A 348 -8.74 26.05 7.58
CA LEU A 348 -8.74 26.43 6.16
C LEU A 348 -9.92 25.82 5.40
N SER A 349 -10.18 24.53 5.58
CA SER A 349 -11.26 23.84 4.87
C SER A 349 -11.81 22.61 5.60
N ASP A 350 -13.02 22.20 5.24
CA ASP A 350 -13.61 20.92 5.63
C ASP A 350 -13.14 19.81 4.69
N VAL A 351 -12.63 18.73 5.28
CA VAL A 351 -12.13 17.55 4.54
C VAL A 351 -12.87 16.27 4.94
N SER A 352 -14.10 16.39 5.46
CA SER A 352 -14.85 15.27 6.02
C SER A 352 -15.14 14.14 5.02
N ASP A 353 -15.27 14.47 3.74
CA ASP A 353 -15.44 13.50 2.65
C ASP A 353 -14.25 12.53 2.53
N ALA A 354 -13.05 12.93 2.95
CA ALA A 354 -11.87 12.07 2.95
C ALA A 354 -11.84 11.08 4.14
N PHE A 355 -12.64 11.34 5.19
CA PHE A 355 -12.64 10.59 6.45
C PHE A 355 -14.02 10.01 6.76
N THR A 356 -14.65 9.38 5.76
CA THR A 356 -15.78 8.48 6.00
C THR A 356 -15.28 7.25 6.78
N PRO A 357 -16.15 6.55 7.55
CA PRO A 357 -15.73 5.38 8.33
C PRO A 357 -14.98 4.34 7.49
N GLN A 358 -15.47 4.04 6.28
CA GLN A 358 -14.83 3.10 5.37
C GLN A 358 -13.44 3.57 4.91
N LYS A 359 -13.26 4.87 4.61
CA LYS A 359 -11.95 5.40 4.21
C LYS A 359 -10.96 5.35 5.37
N VAL A 360 -11.41 5.61 6.60
CA VAL A 360 -10.59 5.47 7.82
C VAL A 360 -10.15 4.00 8.00
N GLU A 361 -11.05 3.03 7.79
CA GLU A 361 -10.69 1.60 7.79
C GLU A 361 -9.61 1.29 6.74
N PHE A 362 -9.73 1.84 5.53
CA PHE A 362 -8.74 1.61 4.46
C PHE A 362 -7.38 2.19 4.82
N MET A 363 -7.34 3.40 5.38
CA MET A 363 -6.11 4.04 5.85
C MET A 363 -5.45 3.21 6.97
N LYS A 364 -6.25 2.78 7.96
CA LYS A 364 -5.81 1.94 9.08
C LYS A 364 -5.22 0.61 8.60
N ALA A 365 -5.93 -0.09 7.72
CA ALA A 365 -5.50 -1.39 7.19
C ALA A 365 -4.42 -1.30 6.09
N GLY A 366 -4.02 -0.09 5.69
CA GLY A 366 -3.06 0.13 4.60
C GLY A 366 -3.59 -0.18 3.20
N GLY A 367 -4.92 -0.31 3.05
CA GLY A 367 -5.59 -0.54 1.77
C GLY A 367 -6.99 -1.15 1.89
N SER A 368 -7.85 -0.88 0.91
CA SER A 368 -9.23 -1.38 0.90
C SER A 368 -9.36 -2.90 0.74
N TYR A 369 -8.40 -3.56 0.07
CA TYR A 369 -8.41 -5.01 -0.08
C TYR A 369 -8.20 -5.73 1.25
N ALA A 370 -7.32 -5.21 2.12
CA ALA A 370 -7.11 -5.80 3.45
C ALA A 370 -8.40 -5.77 4.29
N VAL A 371 -9.17 -4.69 4.21
CA VAL A 371 -10.50 -4.58 4.87
C VAL A 371 -11.50 -5.57 4.26
N THR A 372 -11.53 -5.68 2.94
CA THR A 372 -12.49 -6.57 2.25
C THR A 372 -12.23 -8.04 2.56
N PHE A 373 -10.97 -8.47 2.49
CA PHE A 373 -10.56 -9.82 2.89
C PHE A 373 -10.72 -10.04 4.40
N GLY A 374 -10.41 -9.04 5.21
CA GLY A 374 -10.63 -9.04 6.65
C GLY A 374 -12.09 -9.32 7.04
N LYS A 375 -13.05 -8.63 6.40
CA LYS A 375 -14.48 -8.90 6.62
C LYS A 375 -14.83 -10.35 6.29
N LYS A 376 -14.35 -10.87 5.15
CA LYS A 376 -14.60 -12.25 4.73
C LYS A 376 -14.03 -13.28 5.72
N ILE A 377 -12.79 -13.10 6.14
CA ILE A 377 -12.12 -14.05 7.03
C ILE A 377 -12.73 -14.02 8.44
N GLN A 378 -13.17 -12.86 8.90
CA GLN A 378 -13.90 -12.71 10.16
C GLN A 378 -15.23 -13.49 10.13
N THR A 379 -16.03 -13.29 9.08
CA THR A 379 -17.30 -14.02 8.89
C THR A 379 -17.05 -15.52 8.83
N PHE A 380 -16.11 -15.96 7.98
CA PHE A 380 -15.74 -17.37 7.86
C PHE A 380 -15.34 -17.98 9.21
N ALA A 381 -14.52 -17.28 10.00
CA ALA A 381 -14.06 -17.78 11.28
C ALA A 381 -15.20 -17.90 12.31
N ALA A 382 -16.06 -16.89 12.38
CA ALA A 382 -17.23 -16.91 13.26
C ALA A 382 -18.20 -18.05 12.90
N GLU A 383 -18.49 -18.24 11.62
CA GLU A 383 -19.31 -19.35 11.12
C GLU A 383 -18.69 -20.71 11.45
N THR A 384 -17.37 -20.86 11.24
CA THR A 384 -16.65 -22.10 11.54
C THR A 384 -16.66 -22.45 13.02
N LEU A 385 -16.60 -21.43 13.89
CA LEU A 385 -16.67 -21.58 15.35
C LEU A 385 -18.11 -21.73 15.87
N GLY A 386 -19.13 -21.46 15.05
CA GLY A 386 -20.53 -21.44 15.48
C GLY A 386 -20.87 -20.29 16.43
N VAL A 387 -20.20 -19.15 16.28
CA VAL A 387 -20.42 -17.94 17.09
C VAL A 387 -20.92 -16.79 16.21
N GLU A 388 -21.56 -15.79 16.83
CA GLU A 388 -21.89 -14.54 16.14
C GLU A 388 -20.63 -13.69 15.95
N ALA A 389 -20.42 -13.18 14.74
CA ALA A 389 -19.30 -12.30 14.44
C ALA A 389 -19.46 -10.95 15.17
N PRO A 390 -18.48 -10.51 15.99
CA PRO A 390 -18.49 -9.17 16.57
C PRO A 390 -18.54 -8.07 15.50
N VAL A 391 -19.25 -6.98 15.80
CA VAL A 391 -19.28 -5.80 14.93
C VAL A 391 -17.97 -5.03 15.09
N VAL A 392 -17.02 -5.27 14.18
CA VAL A 392 -15.71 -4.60 14.16
C VAL A 392 -15.68 -3.47 13.14
N TYR A 393 -16.25 -3.72 11.96
CA TYR A 393 -16.24 -2.77 10.86
C TYR A 393 -17.49 -1.91 10.84
N ALA A 394 -17.35 -0.69 10.34
CA ALA A 394 -18.43 0.24 10.07
C ALA A 394 -19.44 -0.37 9.10
N ALA A 395 -20.71 -0.28 9.48
CA ALA A 395 -21.83 -0.64 8.62
C ALA A 395 -21.87 0.26 7.38
N SER A 396 -22.36 -0.31 6.27
CA SER A 396 -22.70 0.49 5.10
C SER A 396 -23.81 1.48 5.46
N LYS A 397 -23.69 2.72 5.01
CA LYS A 397 -24.76 3.70 5.13
C LYS A 397 -25.88 3.31 4.17
N GLU A 398 -27.01 2.85 4.71
CA GLU A 398 -28.22 2.66 3.93
C GLU A 398 -28.90 4.03 3.72
N ILE A 399 -29.15 4.37 2.45
CA ILE A 399 -29.90 5.56 2.06
C ILE A 399 -31.16 5.05 1.38
N SER A 400 -32.31 5.32 2.00
CA SER A 400 -33.62 5.01 1.41
C SER A 400 -34.52 6.23 1.54
N ASN A 401 -35.32 6.48 0.51
CA ASN A 401 -36.37 7.49 0.53
C ASN A 401 -37.70 6.76 0.33
N GLU A 402 -38.61 6.92 1.28
CA GLU A 402 -39.92 6.26 1.22
C GLU A 402 -40.67 6.64 -0.08
N GLY A 403 -41.21 5.64 -0.76
CA GLY A 403 -41.96 5.83 -2.02
C GLY A 403 -41.09 6.09 -3.25
N GLN A 404 -39.76 5.97 -3.17
CA GLN A 404 -38.86 6.06 -4.31
C GLN A 404 -38.08 4.76 -4.50
N GLY A 405 -37.83 4.38 -5.75
CA GLY A 405 -36.79 3.39 -6.05
C GLY A 405 -35.40 3.93 -5.69
N LEU A 406 -34.42 3.03 -5.60
CA LEU A 406 -33.01 3.41 -5.43
C LEU A 406 -32.51 4.31 -6.58
#